data_AF-A0A381Q5B1-F1
#
_entry.id   AF-A0A381Q5B1-F1
#
_cell.length_a   1.000
_cell.length_b   1.000
_cell.length_c   1.000
_cell.angle_alpha   90.00
_cell.angle_beta   90.00
_cell.angle_gamma   90.00
#
_symmetry.space_group_name_H-M   'P 1'
#
loop_
_entity.id
_entity.type
_entity.pdbx_description
1 polymer ?
#
loop_
_entity_poly.entity_id
_entity_poly.type
_entity_poly.pdbx_seq_one_letter_code
_entity_poly.pdbx_strand_id
1 'polypeptide(L)' 'MADGAFGGGPGTKTVVVLNGESVSDPNSPMELGYVALDDDTNVLEVEFSSGAGMLDPQAIDSDQSAEDRKNGIVS' A
#
# COMPACT_ATOMS: atom_id res chain seq x y z
N MET A 1 10.91 -3.34 3.87
CA MET A 1 9.70 -3.77 3.13
C MET A 1 10.00 -5.13 2.54
N ALA A 2 9.02 -5.86 2.03
CA ALA A 2 9.34 -7.07 1.27
C ALA A 2 9.95 -6.64 -0.07
N ASP A 3 11.15 -7.13 -0.37
CA ASP A 3 11.79 -6.91 -1.67
C ASP A 3 11.11 -7.78 -2.72
N GLY A 4 10.99 -7.24 -3.93
CA GLY A 4 10.48 -7.99 -5.07
C GLY A 4 11.46 -9.09 -5.50
N ALA A 5 10.92 -10.14 -6.12
CA ALA A 5 11.70 -11.28 -6.58
C ALA A 5 11.80 -11.30 -8.11
N PHE A 6 12.96 -11.70 -8.63
CA PHE A 6 13.19 -11.96 -10.06
C PHE A 6 12.82 -10.79 -11.01
N GLY A 7 13.09 -9.55 -10.58
CA GLY A 7 12.75 -8.35 -11.35
C GLY A 7 11.42 -7.69 -10.97
N GLY A 8 10.68 -8.26 -10.01
CA GLY A 8 9.49 -7.65 -9.44
C GLY A 8 9.79 -6.43 -8.56
N GLY A 9 8.81 -5.52 -8.46
CA GLY A 9 8.89 -4.35 -7.59
C GLY A 9 8.69 -4.66 -6.10
N PRO A 10 9.17 -3.79 -5.19
CA PRO A 10 8.93 -3.94 -3.76
C PRO A 10 7.45 -3.74 -3.41
N GLY A 11 7.00 -4.36 -2.31
CA GLY A 11 5.67 -4.10 -1.75
C GLY A 11 5.61 -2.75 -1.00
N THR A 12 4.40 -2.34 -0.61
CA THR A 12 4.19 -1.12 0.20
C THR A 12 4.05 -1.45 1.69
N LYS A 13 4.24 -0.43 2.56
CA LYS A 13 3.92 -0.51 3.99
C LYS A 13 2.55 0.09 4.26
N THR A 14 1.96 -0.26 5.40
CA THR A 14 0.80 0.46 5.91
C THR A 14 1.19 1.90 6.24
N VAL A 15 0.38 2.86 5.80
CA VAL A 15 0.52 4.28 6.11
C VAL A 15 -0.74 4.74 6.83
N VAL A 16 -0.56 5.48 7.92
CA VAL A 16 -1.66 6.08 8.67
C VAL A 16 -1.53 7.59 8.59
N VAL A 17 -2.57 8.23 8.06
CA VAL A 17 -2.63 9.68 7.84
C VAL A 17 -3.81 10.26 8.60
N LEU A 18 -3.54 11.24 9.45
CA LEU A 18 -4.56 12.00 10.16
C LEU A 18 -4.57 13.43 9.63
N ASN A 19 -5.71 13.87 9.09
CA ASN A 19 -5.88 15.23 8.55
C ASN A 19 -4.82 15.61 7.50
N GLY A 20 -4.40 14.63 6.68
CA GLY A 20 -3.38 14.82 5.65
C GLY A 20 -1.92 14.72 6.14
N GLU A 21 -1.69 14.50 7.43
CA GLU A 21 -0.34 14.31 7.99
C GLU A 21 -0.07 12.84 8.34
N SER A 22 1.05 12.29 7.85
CA SER A 22 1.46 10.92 8.20
C SER A 22 1.86 10.85 9.67
N VAL A 23 1.15 10.05 10.44
CA VAL A 23 1.45 9.80 11.86
C VAL A 23 2.29 8.53 12.06
N SER A 24 2.47 7.74 10.99
CA SER A 24 3.38 6.59 10.95
C SER A 24 4.77 6.98 10.45
N ASP A 25 5.84 6.43 11.04
CA ASP A 25 7.20 6.53 10.51
C ASP A 25 7.40 5.51 9.36
N PRO A 26 7.69 5.96 8.13
CA PRO A 26 7.87 5.06 6.98
C PRO A 26 9.08 4.12 7.13
N ASN A 27 10.07 4.48 7.96
CA ASN A 27 11.30 3.71 8.14
C ASN A 27 11.21 2.70 9.30
N SER A 28 10.21 2.82 10.17
CA SER A 28 10.02 1.93 11.33
C SER A 28 9.05 0.77 11.02
N PRO A 29 9.14 -0.38 11.70
CA PRO A 29 8.02 -1.32 11.78
C PRO A 29 6.81 -0.69 12.50
N MET A 30 5.60 -1.11 12.12
CA MET A 30 4.38 -0.66 12.78
C MET A 30 4.20 -1.40 14.11
N GLU A 31 3.96 -0.66 15.18
CA GLU A 31 3.69 -1.19 16.51
C GLU A 31 2.21 -1.05 16.88
N LEU A 32 1.78 -1.77 17.93
CA LEU A 32 0.42 -1.62 18.45
C LEU A 32 0.25 -0.22 19.05
N GLY A 33 -0.80 0.48 18.64
CA GLY A 33 -1.11 1.83 19.10
C GLY A 33 -2.55 2.22 18.78
N TYR A 34 -2.88 3.48 19.04
CA TYR A 34 -4.19 4.06 18.71
C TYR A 34 -4.02 5.50 18.22
N VAL A 35 -4.98 5.95 17.41
CA VAL A 35 -5.13 7.35 17.01
C VAL A 35 -6.44 7.85 17.62
N ALA A 36 -6.39 8.98 18.31
CA ALA A 36 -7.59 9.65 18.82
C ALA A 36 -8.11 10.61 17.74
N LEU A 37 -9.43 10.59 17.54
CA LEU A 37 -10.13 11.58 16.72
C LEU A 37 -10.86 12.51 17.70
N ASP A 38 -10.28 13.67 17.95
CA ASP A 38 -10.75 14.59 18.99
C ASP A 38 -11.86 15.52 18.48
N ASP A 39 -12.01 15.63 17.16
CA ASP A 39 -12.97 16.51 16.49
C ASP A 39 -13.74 15.77 15.39
N ASP A 40 -15.01 16.13 15.16
CA ASP A 40 -15.88 15.49 14.17
C ASP A 40 -15.49 15.80 12.72
N THR A 41 -14.61 16.77 12.52
CA THR A 41 -13.99 17.08 11.23
C THR A 41 -12.71 16.30 10.96
N ASN A 42 -12.21 15.51 11.92
CA ASN A 42 -11.01 14.71 11.70
C ASN A 42 -11.23 13.63 10.62
N VAL A 43 -10.26 13.53 9.71
CA VAL A 43 -10.23 12.52 8.64
C VAL A 43 -9.06 11.59 8.90
N LEU A 44 -9.37 10.31 9.07
CA LEU A 44 -8.39 9.24 9.17
C LEU A 44 -8.34 8.49 7.83
N GLU A 45 -7.17 8.45 7.22
CA GLU A 45 -6.88 7.63 6.05
C GLU A 45 -5.89 6.53 6.44
N VAL A 46 -6.20 5.30 6.02
CA VAL A 46 -5.35 4.13 6.24
C VAL A 46 -5.10 3.47 4.88
N GLU A 47 -3.84 3.48 4.46
CA GLU A 47 -3.39 2.72 3.31
C GLU A 47 -2.81 1.40 3.81
N PHE A 48 -3.35 0.26 3.40
CA PHE A 48 -2.85 -1.04 3.83
C PHE A 48 -1.64 -1.48 3.00
N SER A 49 -0.67 -2.13 3.64
CA SER A 49 0.49 -2.71 2.96
C SER A 49 0.09 -3.68 1.85
N SER A 50 0.87 -3.71 0.77
CA SER A 50 0.80 -4.71 -0.29
C SER A 50 1.95 -5.72 -0.23
N GLY A 51 1.74 -6.88 -0.86
CA GLY A 51 2.82 -7.84 -1.10
C GLY A 51 3.82 -7.33 -2.15
N ALA A 52 5.03 -7.87 -2.13
CA ALA A 52 6.03 -7.61 -3.18
C ALA A 52 5.70 -8.37 -4.46
N GLY A 53 6.13 -7.81 -5.60
CA GLY A 53 5.95 -8.41 -6.91
C GLY A 53 6.92 -9.55 -7.20
N MET A 54 6.55 -10.39 -8.16
CA MET A 54 7.38 -11.46 -8.69
C MET A 54 7.45 -11.32 -10.22
N LEU A 55 8.65 -11.53 -10.78
CA LEU A 55 8.96 -11.39 -12.22
C LEU A 55 8.92 -9.95 -12.73
N ASP A 56 9.46 -9.76 -13.94
CA ASP A 56 9.39 -8.50 -14.68
C ASP A 56 7.92 -8.13 -14.99
N PRO A 57 7.43 -6.95 -14.59
CA PRO A 57 6.09 -6.49 -14.93
C PRO A 57 5.79 -6.44 -16.44
N GLN A 58 6.81 -6.29 -17.29
CA GLN A 58 6.64 -6.33 -18.76
C GLN A 58 6.36 -7.73 -19.30
N ALA A 59 6.57 -8.77 -18.48
CA ALA A 59 6.30 -10.16 -18.84
C ALA A 59 4.93 -10.66 -18.33
N ILE A 60 4.11 -9.79 -17.72
CA ILE A 60 2.78 -10.15 -17.25
C ILE A 60 1.88 -10.56 -18.42
N ASP A 61 1.02 -11.54 -18.19
CA ASP A 61 0.01 -11.94 -19.16
C ASP A 61 -0.96 -10.77 -19.44
N SER A 62 -1.23 -10.50 -20.72
CA SER A 62 -2.02 -9.34 -21.14
C SER A 62 -3.49 -9.45 -20.74
N ASP A 63 -4.03 -10.67 -20.71
CA ASP A 63 -5.42 -10.92 -20.34
C ASP A 63 -5.57 -10.79 -18.82
N GLN A 64 -4.59 -11.28 -18.07
CA GLN A 64 -4.52 -11.05 -16.62
C GLN A 64 -4.45 -9.55 -16.29
N SER A 65 -3.57 -8.81 -16.94
CA SER A 65 -3.48 -7.35 -16.74
C SER A 65 -4.77 -6.62 -17.12
N ALA A 66 -5.48 -7.09 -18.15
CA ALA A 66 -6.77 -6.51 -18.55
C ALA A 66 -7.87 -6.77 -17.52
N GLU A 67 -7.94 -7.98 -16.96
CA GLU A 67 -8.90 -8.31 -15.89
C GLU A 67 -8.59 -7.54 -14.60
N ASP A 68 -7.31 -7.38 -14.22
CA ASP A 68 -6.94 -6.58 -13.04
C ASP A 68 -7.38 -5.11 -13.19
N ARG A 69 -7.24 -4.53 -14.39
CA ARG A 69 -7.75 -3.17 -14.69
C ARG A 69 -9.27 -3.10 -14.62
N LYS A 70 -9.95 -4.05 -15.24
CA LYS A 70 -11.42 -4.14 -15.22
C LYS A 70 -11.98 -4.30 -13.81
N ASN A 71 -11.25 -5.00 -12.94
CA ASN A 71 -11.63 -5.20 -11.54
C ASN A 71 -11.22 -4.03 -10.63
N GLY A 72 -10.54 -3.01 -11.16
CA GLY A 72 -10.09 -1.84 -10.39
C GLY A 72 -8.95 -2.16 -9.40
N ILE A 73 -8.22 -3.26 -9.62
CA ILE A 73 -7.06 -3.65 -8.79
C ILE A 73 -5.85 -2.80 -9.15
N VAL A 74 -5.71 -2.47 -10.44
CA VAL A 74 -4.67 -1.58 -10.98
C VAL A 74 -5.32 -0.58 -11.95
N SER A 75 -4.72 0.61 -12.07
CA SER A 75 -5.22 1.71 -12.92
C SER A 75 -4.36 1.93 -14.16
#